data_AF-A0A504KAJ3-F1
#
_entry.id   AF-A0A504KAJ3-F1
#
_cell.length_a   1.000
_cell.length_b   1.000
_cell.length_c   1.000
_cell.angle_alpha   90.00
_cell.angle_beta   90.00
_cell.angle_gamma   90.00
#
_symmetry.space_group_name_H-M   'P 1'
#
loop_
_entity.id
_entity.type
_entity.pdbx_description
1 polymer ?
#
loop_
_entity_poly.entity_id
_entity_poly.type
_entity_poly.pdbx_seq_one_letter_code
_entity_poly.pdbx_strand_id
1 'polypeptide(L)'
;SGNYALYSNLLGDPENIDQIFVTQGSSEADGPHIGSSGGNIGIVTIRPTKETGAFVKQVVGSNATRKTFARLNTGEVNGLSNWLSASHTEG
;
A
#
# COMPACT_ATOMS: atom_id res chain seq x y z
N SER A 1 -25.60 -7.50 -1.74
CA SER A 1 -24.86 -6.65 -0.81
C SER A 1 -23.37 -6.83 -1.11
N GLY A 2 -22.65 -5.75 -1.40
CA GLY A 2 -21.21 -5.83 -1.68
C GLY A 2 -20.45 -6.12 -0.39
N ASN A 3 -19.64 -7.18 -0.40
CA ASN A 3 -18.76 -7.49 0.71
C ASN A 3 -17.56 -6.53 0.68
N TYR A 4 -17.48 -5.60 1.63
CA TYR A 4 -16.33 -4.69 1.81
C TYR A 4 -15.16 -5.37 2.53
N ALA A 5 -14.98 -6.69 2.34
CA ALA A 5 -13.91 -7.42 2.98
C ALA A 5 -12.57 -7.04 2.34
N LEU A 6 -11.76 -6.30 3.10
CA LEU A 6 -10.35 -6.12 2.82
C LEU A 6 -9.61 -7.36 3.29
N TYR A 7 -9.03 -8.11 2.36
CA TYR A 7 -8.14 -9.20 2.69
C TYR A 7 -6.69 -8.69 2.61
N SER A 8 -5.90 -8.88 3.67
CA SER A 8 -4.53 -8.35 3.73
C SER A 8 -3.63 -8.83 2.59
N ASN A 9 -3.92 -9.98 1.98
CA ASN A 9 -3.19 -10.50 0.81
C ASN A 9 -3.41 -9.67 -0.47
N LEU A 10 -4.46 -8.83 -0.54
CA LEU A 10 -4.73 -7.95 -1.67
C LEU A 10 -4.05 -6.58 -1.57
N LEU A 11 -3.52 -6.23 -0.38
CA LEU A 11 -2.98 -4.90 -0.08
C LEU A 11 -1.46 -4.79 -0.26
N GLY A 12 -0.79 -5.90 -0.58
CA GLY A 12 0.67 -5.99 -0.53
C GLY A 12 1.20 -5.77 0.89
N ASP A 13 2.46 -5.33 0.99
CA ASP A 13 3.06 -5.02 2.28
C ASP A 13 2.58 -3.66 2.83
N PRO A 14 2.01 -3.59 4.05
CA PRO A 14 1.51 -2.35 4.63
C PRO A 14 2.61 -1.30 4.85
N GLU A 15 3.86 -1.72 4.94
CA GLU A 15 5.04 -0.83 4.97
C GLU A 15 5.17 0.06 3.72
N ASN A 16 4.48 -0.27 2.63
CA ASN A 16 4.44 0.50 1.39
C ASN A 16 3.18 1.37 1.23
N ILE A 17 2.27 1.37 2.20
CA ILE A 17 1.03 2.16 2.13
C ILE A 17 1.27 3.52 2.79
N ASP A 18 0.95 4.58 2.06
CA ASP A 18 0.99 5.97 2.54
C ASP A 18 -0.37 6.40 3.09
N GLN A 19 -1.44 6.12 2.33
CA GLN A 19 -2.79 6.52 2.68
C GLN A 19 -3.81 5.45 2.31
N ILE A 20 -4.81 5.29 3.18
CA ILE A 20 -6.05 4.57 2.91
C ILE A 20 -7.21 5.54 3.10
N PHE A 21 -8.13 5.60 2.16
CA PHE A 21 -9.32 6.44 2.25
C PHE A 21 -10.57 5.67 1.80
N VAL A 22 -11.71 6.07 2.36
CA VAL A 22 -13.01 5.49 2.05
C VAL A 22 -13.90 6.59 1.50
N THR A 23 -14.39 6.40 0.29
CA THR A 23 -15.44 7.25 -0.30
C THR A 23 -16.76 6.53 -0.09
N GLN A 24 -17.60 7.00 0.83
CA GLN A 24 -18.96 6.46 0.98
C GLN A 24 -19.82 6.95 -0.19
N GLY A 25 -20.50 6.02 -0.88
CA GLY A 25 -21.13 6.29 -2.18
C GLY A 25 -22.19 7.40 -2.17
N SER A 26 -22.19 8.20 -3.23
CA SER A 26 -23.26 9.12 -3.64
C SER A 26 -23.15 9.35 -5.15
N SER A 27 -24.24 9.65 -5.86
CA SER A 27 -24.28 9.73 -7.33
C SER A 27 -23.10 10.50 -7.97
N GLU A 28 -22.13 9.80 -8.57
CA GLU A 28 -21.05 10.41 -9.35
C GLU A 28 -21.46 10.53 -10.83
N ALA A 29 -21.71 11.76 -11.31
CA ALA A 29 -22.20 12.01 -12.67
C ALA A 29 -21.10 12.07 -13.76
N ASP A 30 -19.82 12.10 -13.39
CA ASP A 30 -18.74 12.51 -14.31
C ASP A 30 -17.49 11.61 -14.29
N GLY A 31 -17.65 10.32 -13.98
CA GLY A 31 -16.57 9.33 -14.00
C GLY A 31 -16.88 8.14 -14.91
N PRO A 32 -15.89 7.53 -15.61
CA PRO A 32 -16.08 6.30 -16.38
C PRO A 32 -16.25 5.05 -15.50
N HIS A 33 -16.74 5.22 -14.27
CA HIS A 33 -16.94 4.17 -13.29
C HIS A 33 -18.44 3.88 -13.14
N ILE A 34 -18.91 2.77 -13.72
CA ILE A 34 -20.29 2.30 -13.55
C ILE A 34 -20.40 1.62 -12.20
N GLY A 35 -20.71 2.37 -11.15
CA GLY A 35 -20.71 1.80 -9.80
C GLY A 35 -21.12 2.70 -8.64
N SER A 36 -21.90 3.76 -8.86
CA SER A 36 -22.31 4.71 -7.81
C SER A 36 -23.37 4.20 -6.82
N SER A 37 -23.37 2.90 -6.50
CA SER A 37 -24.28 2.30 -5.51
C SER A 37 -23.55 1.74 -4.28
N GLY A 38 -22.22 1.69 -4.30
CA GLY A 38 -21.39 1.20 -3.19
C GLY A 38 -20.20 2.13 -2.96
N GLY A 39 -19.78 2.31 -1.70
CA GLY A 39 -18.58 3.09 -1.40
C GLY A 39 -17.32 2.46 -2.01
N ASN A 40 -16.26 3.25 -2.19
CA ASN A 40 -14.97 2.80 -2.70
C ASN A 40 -13.89 2.90 -1.61
N ILE A 41 -12.94 1.97 -1.60
CA ILE A 41 -11.73 2.03 -0.77
C ILE A 41 -10.54 2.32 -1.69
N GLY A 42 -9.89 3.45 -1.48
CA GLY A 42 -8.67 3.84 -2.19
C GLY A 42 -7.44 3.60 -1.33
N ILE A 43 -6.39 3.09 -1.96
CA ILE A 43 -5.08 2.85 -1.33
C ILE A 43 -4.03 3.56 -2.17
N VAL A 44 -3.20 4.37 -1.51
CA VAL A 44 -2.07 5.07 -2.12
C VAL A 44 -0.79 4.48 -1.56
N THR A 45 0.11 4.06 -2.44
CA THR A 45 1.44 3.61 -2.05
C THR A 45 2.38 4.79 -1.84
N ILE A 46 3.46 4.54 -1.10
CA ILE A 46 4.50 5.54 -0.87
C ILE A 46 5.12 5.97 -2.20
N ARG A 47 5.23 7.28 -2.40
CA ARG A 47 5.89 7.87 -3.57
C ARG A 47 7.41 7.65 -3.48
N PRO A 48 8.08 7.36 -4.60
CA PRO A 48 9.54 7.37 -4.64
C PRO A 48 10.11 8.71 -4.17
N THR A 49 11.21 8.64 -3.42
CA THR A 49 11.94 9.82 -2.93
C THR A 49 13.05 10.22 -3.90
N LYS A 50 13.43 11.50 -3.88
CA LYS A 50 14.52 12.03 -4.73
C LYS A 50 15.89 11.65 -4.16
N GLU A 51 15.96 11.34 -2.87
CA GLU A 51 17.14 10.91 -2.16
C GLU A 51 17.28 9.39 -2.21
N THR A 52 18.48 8.89 -2.49
CA THR A 52 18.78 7.45 -2.32
C THR A 52 18.73 7.10 -0.84
N GLY A 53 18.11 5.97 -0.50
CA GLY A 53 18.00 5.57 0.89
C GLY A 53 17.42 4.18 1.10
N ALA A 54 17.57 3.67 2.32
CA ALA A 54 17.02 2.39 2.74
C ALA A 54 16.11 2.56 3.94
N PHE A 55 15.04 1.77 3.98
CA PHE A 55 14.15 1.63 5.13
C PHE A 55 14.03 0.16 5.49
N VAL A 56 14.24 -0.17 6.76
CA VAL A 56 14.13 -1.54 7.27
C VAL A 56 13.21 -1.55 8.48
N LYS A 57 12.32 -2.54 8.56
CA LYS A 57 11.41 -2.73 9.69
C LYS A 57 11.39 -4.19 10.10
N GLN A 58 11.60 -4.44 11.39
CA GLN A 58 11.43 -5.74 12.01
C GLN A 58 10.19 -5.71 12.90
N VAL A 59 9.29 -6.67 12.71
CA VAL A 59 8.14 -6.90 13.58
C VAL A 59 8.32 -8.23 14.29
N VAL A 60 8.01 -8.24 15.59
CA VAL A 60 7.94 -9.44 16.42
C VAL A 60 6.55 -9.47 17.06
N GLY A 61 5.91 -10.64 17.05
CA GLY A 61 4.55 -10.83 17.54
C GLY A 61 4.40 -12.13 18.32
N SER A 62 3.18 -12.34 18.83
CA SER A 62 2.79 -13.60 19.46
C SER A 62 2.87 -14.77 18.47
N ASN A 63 2.89 -16.01 18.99
CA ASN A 63 2.96 -17.24 18.19
C ASN A 63 4.22 -17.32 17.32
N ALA A 64 5.37 -16.93 17.86
CA ALA A 64 6.66 -16.92 17.17
C ALA A 64 6.69 -16.12 15.85
N THR A 65 5.69 -15.28 15.59
CA THR A 65 5.62 -14.51 14.35
C THR A 65 6.72 -13.46 14.30
N ARG A 66 7.52 -13.47 13.23
CA ARG A 66 8.53 -12.47 12.92
C ARG A 66 8.38 -12.04 11.47
N LYS A 67 8.38 -10.74 11.22
CA LYS A 67 8.40 -10.18 9.86
C LYS A 67 9.58 -9.25 9.70
N THR A 68 10.36 -9.46 8.65
CA THR A 68 11.41 -8.55 8.22
C THR A 68 10.98 -7.92 6.90
N PHE A 69 11.00 -6.59 6.84
CA PHE A 69 10.72 -5.80 5.64
C PHE A 69 11.90 -4.89 5.33
N ALA A 70 12.25 -4.78 4.05
CA ALA A 70 13.23 -3.82 3.57
C ALA A 70 12.74 -3.13 2.28
N ARG A 71 12.97 -1.82 2.17
CA ARG A 71 12.76 -1.01 0.97
C ARG A 71 13.99 -0.18 0.66
N LEU A 72 14.34 -0.12 -0.62
CA LEU A 72 15.39 0.73 -1.17
C LEU A 72 14.75 1.77 -2.09
N ASN A 73 15.06 3.04 -1.89
CA ASN A 73 14.80 4.11 -2.82
C ASN A 73 16.02 4.33 -3.69
N THR A 74 15.84 4.40 -5.00
CA THR A 74 16.93 4.68 -5.93
C THR A 74 17.45 6.12 -5.81
N GLY A 75 16.62 7.02 -5.28
CA GLY A 75 16.78 8.46 -5.50
C GLY A 75 16.42 8.84 -6.94
N GLU A 76 16.62 10.11 -7.28
CA GLU A 76 16.42 10.61 -8.63
C GLU A 76 17.64 10.29 -9.51
N VAL A 77 17.41 9.50 -10.56
CA VAL A 77 18.41 9.18 -11.58
C VAL A 77 17.82 9.57 -12.93
N ASN A 78 18.39 10.58 -13.59
CA ASN A 78 17.92 11.11 -14.88
C ASN A 78 16.41 11.47 -14.88
N GLY A 79 15.92 12.08 -13.79
CA GLY A 79 14.52 12.47 -13.63
C GLY A 79 13.56 11.32 -13.26
N LEU A 80 14.06 10.08 -13.15
CA LEU A 80 13.29 8.93 -12.72
C LEU A 80 13.61 8.60 -11.25
N SER A 81 12.56 8.48 -10.43
CA SER A 81 12.67 8.01 -9.03
C SER A 81 11.88 6.73 -8.85
N ASN A 82 12.46 5.72 -8.22
CA ASN A 82 11.81 4.43 -7.94
C ASN A 82 12.12 3.94 -6.52
N TRP A 83 11.36 2.93 -6.11
CA TRP A 83 11.72 2.09 -4.97
C TRP A 83 11.45 0.61 -5.27
N LEU A 84 12.20 -0.26 -4.60
CA LEU A 84 12.00 -1.71 -4.58
C LEU A 84 11.92 -2.17 -3.13
N SER A 85 11.02 -3.10 -2.83
CA SER A 85 10.92 -3.69 -1.49
C SER A 85 10.78 -5.20 -1.52
N ALA A 86 11.20 -5.85 -0.44
CA ALA A 86 10.96 -7.27 -0.18
C ALA A 86 10.65 -7.47 1.31
N SER A 87 9.89 -8.52 1.60
CA SER A 87 9.61 -8.93 2.97
C SER A 87 9.57 -10.44 3.13
N HIS A 88 9.87 -10.90 4.34
CA HIS A 88 9.71 -12.28 4.75
C HIS A 88 9.00 -12.32 6.09
N THR A 89 7.97 -13.16 6.18
CA THR A 89 7.22 -13.40 7.42
C THR A 89 7.34 -14.87 7.76
N GLU A 90 7.81 -15.17 8.96
CA GLU A 90 7.90 -16.50 9.56
C GLU A 90 7.02 -16.54 10.81
N GLY A 91 6.44 -17.70 11.12
CA GLY A 91 5.54 -17.91 12.25
C GLY A 91 4.96 -19.31 12.25
#